data_AF-A0A1Q6Q0I9-F1
#
_entry.id   AF-A0A1Q6Q0I9-F1
#
_cell.length_a   1.000
_cell.length_b   1.000
_cell.length_c   1.000
_cell.angle_alpha   90.00
_cell.angle_beta   90.00
_cell.angle_gamma   90.00
#
_symmetry.space_group_name_H-M   'P 1'
#
loop_
_entity.id
_entity.type
_entity.pdbx_description
1 polymer ?
#
loop_
_entity_poly.entity_id
_entity_poly.type
_entity_poly.pdbx_seq_one_letter_code
_entity_poly.pdbx_strand_id
1 'polypeptide(L)'
;VPAGWVIVAAGNPPEYNKSVRDFDIVTLDRVRRMDIQPDLSVWKDYARGARIHSAILSYLELHPQNFYQINADVDGTQFVTARGWEDLSNLLDTYETLGLKADEDLIREYIQHQKIAEDFSAYLDLYYKYRDDYGVEDILAGQVKPAVYARLLNAPFDERLSLVSLILAGLDTRFTASRQQDAVADACYAFLRQAKQGFATVPEDIPDGPAVYFSQMVADYDAETQKQRAAGLLSRDALNTRLRVYAVLRAWETELRRAKAVSTQPAFDLLRTQFQSLAEERENAQNTASATLEAAFDFMEQAFAESQEMVVFVTELTLSPAAHAFITENGCERYFQYNKDLLLDHRKAALQQELAAEERCHGGI
;
A
#
# COMPACT_ATOMS: atom_id res chain seq x y z
N VAL A 1 -21.05 -10.69 -36.05
CA VAL A 1 -19.68 -10.89 -35.49
C VAL A 1 -19.35 -12.37 -35.64
N PRO A 2 -18.11 -12.78 -35.99
CA PRO A 2 -17.77 -14.19 -36.13
C PRO A 2 -18.02 -14.97 -34.83
N ALA A 3 -18.19 -16.29 -34.93
CA ALA A 3 -18.45 -17.14 -33.76
C ALA A 3 -17.31 -17.00 -32.74
N GLY A 4 -17.67 -16.81 -31.45
CA GLY A 4 -16.73 -16.62 -30.35
C GLY A 4 -16.27 -15.17 -30.11
N TRP A 5 -16.70 -14.20 -30.93
CA TRP A 5 -16.33 -12.80 -30.75
C TRP A 5 -17.36 -12.01 -29.95
N VAL A 6 -16.88 -11.20 -29.01
CA VAL A 6 -17.67 -10.24 -28.23
C VAL A 6 -17.20 -8.83 -28.59
N ILE A 7 -18.15 -7.93 -28.87
CA ILE A 7 -17.86 -6.51 -29.09
C ILE A 7 -18.14 -5.77 -27.78
N VAL A 8 -17.13 -5.07 -27.27
CA VAL A 8 -17.23 -4.20 -26.10
C VAL A 8 -16.85 -2.79 -26.53
N ALA A 9 -17.68 -1.82 -26.17
CA ALA A 9 -17.45 -0.41 -26.41
C ALA A 9 -17.64 0.35 -25.10
N ALA A 10 -16.84 1.41 -24.90
CA ALA A 10 -16.96 2.33 -23.79
C ALA A 10 -17.07 3.76 -24.33
N GLY A 11 -17.89 4.57 -23.67
CA GLY A 11 -18.11 5.97 -24.03
C GLY A 11 -18.40 6.79 -22.78
N ASN A 12 -18.06 8.08 -22.82
CA ASN A 12 -18.33 9.00 -21.72
C ASN A 12 -19.76 9.57 -21.85
N PRO A 13 -20.41 9.91 -20.74
CA PRO A 13 -21.71 10.57 -20.78
C PRO A 13 -21.65 11.92 -21.52
N PRO A 14 -22.78 12.40 -22.06
CA PRO A 14 -22.85 13.70 -22.74
C PRO A 14 -22.40 14.87 -21.87
N GLU A 15 -22.58 14.77 -20.54
CA GLU A 15 -22.16 15.79 -19.57
C GLU A 15 -20.64 16.04 -19.59
N TYR A 16 -19.85 15.08 -20.05
CA TYR A 16 -18.39 15.09 -19.99
C TYR A 16 -17.77 15.72 -21.24
N ASN A 17 -18.50 15.78 -22.36
CA ASN A 17 -17.91 16.19 -23.63
C ASN A 17 -18.94 16.81 -24.57
N LYS A 18 -18.63 18.01 -25.11
CA LYS A 18 -19.54 18.74 -26.02
C LYS A 18 -19.75 18.04 -27.38
N SER A 19 -18.95 17.02 -27.69
CA SER A 19 -18.97 16.30 -28.98
C SER A 19 -19.50 14.87 -28.88
N VAL A 20 -20.29 14.53 -27.87
CA VAL A 20 -20.90 13.20 -27.75
C VAL A 20 -22.02 13.03 -28.78
N ARG A 21 -22.05 11.87 -29.44
CA ARG A 21 -23.17 11.41 -30.26
C ARG A 21 -23.82 10.23 -29.54
N ASP A 22 -25.09 10.38 -29.22
CA ASP A 22 -25.87 9.28 -28.66
C ASP A 22 -26.08 8.17 -29.69
N PHE A 23 -26.11 6.93 -29.21
CA PHE A 23 -26.54 5.81 -30.03
C PHE A 23 -28.04 5.93 -30.32
N ASP A 24 -28.42 5.64 -31.55
CA ASP A 24 -29.83 5.55 -31.92
C ASP A 24 -30.49 4.34 -31.24
N ILE A 25 -31.83 4.39 -31.11
CA ILE A 25 -32.62 3.37 -30.41
C ILE A 25 -32.40 1.96 -30.99
N VAL A 26 -32.20 1.85 -32.31
CA VAL A 26 -32.00 0.55 -32.97
C VAL A 26 -30.64 -0.05 -32.61
N THR A 27 -29.62 0.79 -32.44
CA THR A 27 -28.32 0.35 -31.93
C THR A 27 -28.39 -0.02 -30.46
N LEU A 28 -29.09 0.75 -29.62
CA LEU A 28 -29.28 0.46 -28.20
C LEU A 28 -30.01 -0.88 -27.95
N ASP A 29 -30.98 -1.25 -28.79
CA ASP A 29 -31.70 -2.54 -28.69
C ASP A 29 -30.79 -3.76 -28.94
N ARG A 30 -29.69 -3.56 -29.68
CA ARG A 30 -28.74 -4.63 -30.08
C ARG A 30 -27.56 -4.79 -29.13
N VAL A 31 -27.40 -3.88 -28.17
CA VAL A 31 -26.30 -3.92 -27.20
C VAL A 31 -26.84 -4.11 -25.79
N ARG A 32 -25.98 -4.59 -24.89
CA ARG A 32 -26.24 -4.54 -23.44
C ARG A 32 -25.49 -3.35 -22.88
N ARG A 33 -26.23 -2.35 -22.42
CA ARG A 33 -25.67 -1.15 -21.80
C ARG A 33 -25.48 -1.39 -20.30
N MET A 34 -24.31 -1.04 -19.80
CA MET A 34 -23.99 -0.99 -18.37
C MET A 34 -23.52 0.42 -18.07
N ASP A 35 -24.21 1.11 -17.16
CA ASP A 35 -23.80 2.43 -16.71
C ASP A 35 -22.83 2.26 -15.53
N ILE A 36 -21.63 2.81 -15.68
CA ILE A 36 -20.59 2.77 -14.65
C ILE A 36 -20.57 4.13 -13.97
N GLN A 37 -20.75 4.14 -12.64
CA GLN A 37 -20.71 5.35 -11.83
C GLN A 37 -19.50 5.31 -10.88
N PRO A 38 -18.90 6.46 -10.56
CA PRO A 38 -17.85 6.53 -9.57
C PRO A 38 -18.42 6.20 -8.18
N ASP A 39 -17.74 5.32 -7.46
CA ASP A 39 -18.07 4.96 -6.08
C ASP A 39 -16.78 5.00 -5.26
N LEU A 40 -16.75 5.86 -4.23
CA LEU A 40 -15.57 6.04 -3.40
C LEU A 40 -15.24 4.78 -2.60
N SER A 41 -16.23 4.07 -2.07
CA SER A 41 -15.99 2.86 -1.27
C SER A 41 -15.33 1.78 -2.11
N VAL A 42 -15.84 1.56 -3.33
CA VAL A 42 -15.26 0.60 -4.27
C VAL A 42 -13.85 1.05 -4.70
N TRP A 43 -13.67 2.35 -4.93
CA TRP A 43 -12.34 2.87 -5.28
C TRP A 43 -11.34 2.76 -4.12
N LYS A 44 -11.75 2.94 -2.86
CA LYS A 44 -10.88 2.73 -1.70
C LYS A 44 -10.32 1.31 -1.65
N ASP A 45 -11.11 0.29 -1.99
CA ASP A 45 -10.63 -1.09 -2.06
C ASP A 45 -9.50 -1.26 -3.08
N TYR A 46 -9.65 -0.64 -4.26
CA TYR A 46 -8.58 -0.55 -5.24
C TYR A 46 -7.38 0.27 -4.72
N ALA A 47 -7.65 1.41 -4.10
CA ALA A 47 -6.66 2.39 -3.67
C ALA A 47 -5.70 1.81 -2.61
N ARG A 48 -6.18 0.94 -1.72
CA ARG A 48 -5.33 0.20 -0.77
C ARG A 48 -4.32 -0.69 -1.50
N GLY A 49 -4.76 -1.41 -2.54
CA GLY A 49 -3.86 -2.24 -3.36
C GLY A 49 -2.90 -1.42 -4.23
N ALA A 50 -3.36 -0.27 -4.72
CA ALA A 50 -2.55 0.68 -5.48
C ALA A 50 -1.58 1.52 -4.60
N ARG A 51 -1.70 1.41 -3.26
CA ARG A 51 -0.96 2.21 -2.27
C ARG A 51 -1.14 3.71 -2.48
N ILE A 52 -2.38 4.15 -2.61
CA ILE A 52 -2.69 5.59 -2.64
C ILE A 52 -2.28 6.24 -1.32
N HIS A 53 -1.73 7.45 -1.44
CA HIS A 53 -1.21 8.26 -0.35
C HIS A 53 -2.25 8.42 0.76
N SER A 54 -1.85 8.15 1.99
CA SER A 54 -2.74 8.11 3.15
C SER A 54 -3.47 9.43 3.40
N ALA A 55 -2.83 10.58 3.13
CA ALA A 55 -3.48 11.89 3.23
C ALA A 55 -4.66 12.04 2.26
N ILE A 56 -4.57 11.48 1.04
CA ILE A 56 -5.68 11.50 0.07
C ILE A 56 -6.83 10.62 0.57
N LEU A 57 -6.52 9.41 1.05
CA LEU A 57 -7.54 8.51 1.58
C LEU A 57 -8.25 9.11 2.79
N SER A 58 -7.50 9.72 3.71
CA SER A 58 -8.03 10.37 4.91
C SER A 58 -8.89 11.58 4.56
N TYR A 59 -8.42 12.42 3.62
CA TYR A 59 -9.21 13.55 3.12
C TYR A 59 -10.53 13.11 2.48
N LEU A 60 -10.49 12.10 1.61
CA LEU A 60 -11.70 11.62 0.92
C LEU A 60 -12.67 10.90 1.86
N GLU A 61 -12.19 10.32 2.97
CA GLU A 61 -13.05 9.80 4.03
C GLU A 61 -13.85 10.93 4.71
N LEU A 62 -13.20 12.07 4.95
CA LEU A 62 -13.84 13.25 5.55
C LEU A 62 -14.70 14.02 4.54
N HIS A 63 -14.34 13.97 3.26
CA HIS A 63 -14.97 14.73 2.18
C HIS A 63 -15.36 13.83 0.99
N PRO A 64 -16.25 12.84 1.16
CA PRO A 64 -16.56 11.85 0.13
C PRO A 64 -17.14 12.48 -1.15
N GLN A 65 -17.82 13.62 -1.03
CA GLN A 65 -18.35 14.39 -2.15
C GLN A 65 -17.26 14.94 -3.08
N ASN A 66 -16.00 15.06 -2.62
CA ASN A 66 -14.89 15.60 -3.40
C ASN A 66 -14.17 14.54 -4.23
N PHE A 67 -14.57 13.27 -4.13
CA PHE A 67 -13.95 12.16 -4.86
C PHE A 67 -14.04 12.30 -6.38
N TYR A 68 -15.22 12.63 -6.89
CA TYR A 68 -15.49 12.70 -8.32
C TYR A 68 -16.51 13.79 -8.62
N GLN A 69 -16.10 14.82 -9.36
CA GLN A 69 -16.98 15.93 -9.75
C GLN A 69 -16.61 16.41 -11.14
N ILE A 70 -17.60 16.76 -11.96
CA ILE A 70 -17.38 17.38 -13.26
C ILE A 70 -18.40 18.50 -13.42
N ASN A 71 -17.89 19.73 -13.50
CA ASN A 71 -18.68 20.95 -13.57
C ASN A 71 -18.26 21.71 -14.83
N ALA A 72 -19.24 22.06 -15.67
CA ALA A 72 -19.01 23.00 -16.76
C ALA A 72 -19.30 24.41 -16.26
N ASP A 73 -18.27 25.26 -16.12
CA ASP A 73 -18.40 26.65 -15.72
C ASP A 73 -18.17 27.61 -16.91
N VAL A 74 -18.47 28.90 -16.72
CA VAL A 74 -18.31 29.98 -17.70
C VAL A 74 -16.84 30.11 -18.15
N ASP A 75 -15.91 29.88 -17.22
CA ASP A 75 -14.46 30.01 -17.44
C ASP A 75 -13.78 28.71 -17.92
N GLY A 76 -14.49 27.59 -17.95
CA GLY A 76 -13.96 26.29 -18.35
C GLY A 76 -14.59 25.12 -17.63
N THR A 77 -14.24 23.90 -18.04
CA THR A 77 -14.66 22.68 -17.33
C THR A 77 -13.73 22.47 -16.13
N GLN A 78 -14.29 22.44 -14.93
CA GLN A 78 -13.60 22.02 -13.71
C GLN A 78 -13.94 20.57 -13.41
N PHE A 79 -12.96 19.76 -13.04
CA PHE A 79 -13.19 18.36 -12.75
C PHE A 79 -12.20 17.75 -11.75
N VAL A 80 -12.67 16.71 -11.08
CA VAL A 80 -11.89 15.80 -10.26
C VAL A 80 -12.32 14.39 -10.62
N THR A 81 -11.34 13.50 -10.81
CA THR A 81 -11.60 12.09 -11.10
C THR A 81 -10.74 11.22 -10.21
N ALA A 82 -11.13 9.94 -10.09
CA ALA A 82 -10.34 8.92 -9.41
C ALA A 82 -8.87 8.88 -9.89
N ARG A 83 -8.62 9.10 -11.19
CA ARG A 83 -7.27 9.13 -11.76
C ARG A 83 -6.47 10.34 -11.27
N GLY A 84 -7.10 11.51 -11.14
CA GLY A 84 -6.42 12.71 -10.65
C GLY A 84 -5.85 12.51 -9.25
N TRP A 85 -6.59 11.83 -8.38
CA TRP A 85 -6.12 11.44 -7.04
C TRP A 85 -4.96 10.44 -7.07
N GLU A 86 -5.01 9.45 -7.97
CA GLU A 86 -3.93 8.47 -8.13
C GLU A 86 -2.64 9.10 -8.68
N ASP A 87 -2.77 9.96 -9.69
CA ASP A 87 -1.62 10.66 -10.27
C ASP A 87 -0.99 11.62 -9.24
N LEU A 88 -1.80 12.34 -8.47
CA LEU A 88 -1.34 13.18 -7.36
C LEU A 88 -0.65 12.36 -6.27
N SER A 89 -1.20 11.19 -5.92
CA SER A 89 -0.58 10.27 -4.95
C SER A 89 0.86 9.95 -5.31
N ASN A 90 1.11 9.57 -6.56
CA ASN A 90 2.45 9.22 -7.02
C ASN A 90 3.44 10.40 -6.94
N LEU A 91 2.95 11.62 -7.16
CA LEU A 91 3.72 12.85 -7.02
C LEU A 91 4.08 13.10 -5.55
N LEU A 92 3.09 13.01 -4.64
CA LEU A 92 3.29 13.21 -3.20
C LEU A 92 4.33 12.25 -2.65
N ASP A 93 4.22 10.94 -2.94
CA ASP A 93 5.21 9.93 -2.51
C ASP A 93 6.63 10.31 -2.96
N THR A 94 6.77 10.78 -4.21
CA THR A 94 8.05 11.18 -4.77
C THR A 94 8.58 12.44 -4.09
N TYR A 95 7.73 13.43 -3.85
CA TYR A 95 8.09 14.68 -3.21
C TYR A 95 8.56 14.46 -1.77
N GLU A 96 7.84 13.64 -1.01
CA GLU A 96 8.21 13.29 0.35
C GLU A 96 9.57 12.57 0.41
N THR A 97 9.81 11.64 -0.52
CA THR A 97 11.11 10.96 -0.66
C THR A 97 12.25 11.95 -0.92
N LEU A 98 11.96 13.05 -1.64
CA LEU A 98 12.92 14.12 -1.94
C LEU A 98 12.96 15.24 -0.88
N GLY A 99 12.12 15.17 0.16
CA GLY A 99 11.98 16.23 1.16
C GLY A 99 11.34 17.53 0.64
N LEU A 100 10.56 17.44 -0.43
CA LEU A 100 9.82 18.54 -1.05
C LEU A 100 8.36 18.55 -0.57
N LYS A 101 7.69 19.69 -0.71
CA LYS A 101 6.26 19.85 -0.44
C LYS A 101 5.53 20.25 -1.72
N ALA A 102 4.36 19.68 -1.93
CA ALA A 102 3.45 20.13 -2.98
C ALA A 102 2.70 21.36 -2.49
N ASP A 103 2.63 22.40 -3.33
CA ASP A 103 1.79 23.56 -3.09
C ASP A 103 0.44 23.42 -3.81
N GLU A 104 -0.48 24.35 -3.54
CA GLU A 104 -1.81 24.36 -4.13
C GLU A 104 -1.77 24.43 -5.66
N ASP A 105 -0.87 25.24 -6.21
CA ASP A 105 -0.74 25.42 -7.66
C ASP A 105 -0.40 24.09 -8.35
N LEU A 106 0.52 23.31 -7.77
CA LEU A 106 0.88 21.99 -8.24
C LEU A 106 -0.27 20.98 -8.05
N ILE A 107 -0.93 20.98 -6.90
CA ILE A 107 -2.09 20.10 -6.63
C ILE A 107 -3.18 20.32 -7.68
N ARG A 108 -3.41 21.58 -8.08
CA ARG A 108 -4.43 21.97 -9.05
C ARG A 108 -4.17 21.43 -10.47
N GLU A 109 -2.94 21.06 -10.81
CA GLU A 109 -2.65 20.39 -12.09
C GLU A 109 -3.29 19.00 -12.19
N TYR A 110 -3.46 18.33 -11.04
CA TYR A 110 -4.03 16.99 -10.93
C TYR A 110 -5.51 17.02 -10.51
N ILE A 111 -5.85 17.93 -9.58
CA ILE A 111 -7.20 18.16 -9.09
C ILE A 111 -7.69 19.46 -9.73
N GLN A 112 -8.20 19.36 -10.96
CA GLN A 112 -8.61 20.50 -11.79
C GLN A 112 -9.96 21.09 -11.38
N HIS A 113 -10.19 21.22 -10.07
CA HIS A 113 -11.34 21.87 -9.47
C HIS A 113 -10.84 22.76 -8.34
N GLN A 114 -10.92 24.07 -8.54
CA GLN A 114 -10.21 25.07 -7.72
C GLN A 114 -10.50 24.88 -6.22
N LYS A 115 -11.78 24.86 -5.84
CA LYS A 115 -12.17 24.73 -4.43
C LYS A 115 -11.71 23.41 -3.78
N ILE A 116 -11.63 22.32 -4.54
CA ILE A 116 -11.24 21.01 -4.00
C ILE A 116 -9.71 20.95 -3.87
N ALA A 117 -8.97 21.52 -4.82
CA ALA A 117 -7.53 21.64 -4.73
C ALA A 117 -7.10 22.52 -3.54
N GLU A 118 -7.74 23.68 -3.35
CA GLU A 118 -7.55 24.57 -2.19
C GLU A 118 -7.80 23.84 -0.87
N ASP A 119 -8.95 23.16 -0.76
CA ASP A 119 -9.36 22.43 0.43
C ASP A 119 -8.41 21.25 0.74
N PHE A 120 -8.03 20.46 -0.26
CA PHE A 120 -7.06 19.39 -0.10
C PHE A 120 -5.66 19.92 0.26
N SER A 121 -5.22 21.02 -0.34
CA SER A 121 -3.92 21.63 -0.01
C SER A 121 -3.86 22.06 1.46
N ALA A 122 -4.91 22.71 1.96
CA ALA A 122 -5.00 23.10 3.37
C ALA A 122 -5.03 21.87 4.29
N TYR A 123 -5.78 20.83 3.90
CA TYR A 123 -5.80 19.55 4.62
C TYR A 123 -4.42 18.89 4.67
N LEU A 124 -3.69 18.85 3.55
CA LEU A 124 -2.36 18.24 3.44
C LEU A 124 -1.34 18.94 4.35
N ASP A 125 -1.38 20.26 4.42
CA ASP A 125 -0.54 21.03 5.35
C ASP A 125 -0.83 20.67 6.81
N LEU A 126 -2.11 20.53 7.17
CA LEU A 126 -2.52 20.09 8.51
C LEU A 126 -2.08 18.64 8.76
N TYR A 127 -2.21 17.75 7.78
CA TYR A 127 -1.77 16.36 7.86
C TYR A 127 -0.28 16.27 8.22
N TYR A 128 0.57 17.04 7.53
CA TYR A 128 2.00 17.11 7.87
C TYR A 128 2.26 17.73 9.23
N LYS A 129 1.54 18.80 9.57
CA LYS A 129 1.67 19.42 10.88
C LYS A 129 1.31 18.45 11.99
N TYR A 130 0.25 17.66 11.84
CA TYR A 130 -0.15 16.64 12.81
C TYR A 130 0.89 15.53 12.95
N ARG A 131 1.52 15.11 11.85
CA ARG A 131 2.63 14.14 11.91
C ARG A 131 3.73 14.60 12.86
N ASP A 132 4.13 15.87 12.74
CA ASP A 132 5.21 16.47 13.52
C ASP A 132 4.75 16.80 14.95
N ASP A 133 3.60 17.45 15.10
CA ASP A 133 3.05 17.91 16.38
C ASP A 133 2.74 16.76 17.35
N TYR A 134 2.19 15.66 16.84
CA TYR A 134 1.90 14.47 17.63
C TYR A 134 3.12 13.57 17.81
N GLY A 135 4.18 13.76 17.01
CA GLY A 135 5.34 12.88 17.02
C GLY A 135 4.95 11.46 16.66
N VAL A 136 4.35 11.25 15.48
CA VAL A 136 3.84 9.92 15.06
C VAL A 136 4.93 8.84 15.13
N GLU A 137 6.16 9.18 14.78
CA GLU A 137 7.29 8.25 14.89
C GLU A 137 7.62 7.89 16.35
N ASP A 138 7.49 8.84 17.30
CA ASP A 138 7.62 8.56 18.73
C ASP A 138 6.48 7.64 19.21
N ILE A 139 5.26 7.82 18.69
CA ILE A 139 4.11 6.93 18.97
C ILE A 139 4.40 5.51 18.49
N LEU A 140 4.83 5.36 17.24
CA LEU A 140 5.16 4.08 16.62
C LEU A 140 6.38 3.39 17.25
N ALA A 141 7.21 4.15 17.97
CA ALA A 141 8.33 3.64 18.77
C ALA A 141 7.96 3.33 20.23
N GLY A 142 6.71 3.56 20.65
CA GLY A 142 6.26 3.37 22.03
C GLY A 142 6.76 4.44 23.01
N GLN A 143 7.20 5.60 22.51
CA GLN A 143 7.79 6.69 23.29
C GLN A 143 6.86 7.92 23.37
N VAL A 144 5.57 7.67 23.57
CA VAL A 144 4.52 8.70 23.56
C VAL A 144 4.72 9.70 24.71
N LYS A 145 4.77 11.00 24.38
CA LYS A 145 4.86 12.07 25.39
C LYS A 145 3.48 12.33 26.01
N PRO A 146 3.35 12.54 27.33
CA PRO A 146 2.05 12.83 27.97
C PRO A 146 1.28 14.01 27.37
N ALA A 147 2.00 15.00 26.82
CA ALA A 147 1.41 16.16 26.15
C ALA A 147 0.56 15.78 24.91
N VAL A 148 0.87 14.65 24.26
CA VAL A 148 0.12 14.12 23.12
C VAL A 148 -1.30 13.76 23.54
N TYR A 149 -1.46 13.00 24.63
CA TYR A 149 -2.77 12.65 25.17
C TYR A 149 -3.55 13.88 25.64
N ALA A 150 -2.87 14.84 26.27
CA ALA A 150 -3.50 16.09 26.71
C ALA A 150 -4.05 16.92 25.53
N ARG A 151 -3.35 16.90 24.38
CA ARG A 151 -3.83 17.53 23.14
C ARG A 151 -5.06 16.81 22.59
N LEU A 152 -5.05 15.48 22.56
CA LEU A 152 -6.15 14.67 22.01
C LEU A 152 -7.47 14.86 22.75
N LEU A 153 -7.45 15.14 24.06
CA LEU A 153 -8.66 15.41 24.83
C LEU A 153 -9.52 16.56 24.28
N ASN A 154 -8.89 17.52 23.59
CA ASN A 154 -9.56 18.68 23.01
C ASN A 154 -9.54 18.67 21.48
N ALA A 155 -8.99 17.62 20.87
CA ALA A 155 -8.87 17.53 19.42
C ALA A 155 -10.24 17.21 18.79
N PRO A 156 -10.64 17.93 17.73
CA PRO A 156 -11.85 17.60 16.99
C PRO A 156 -11.71 16.24 16.30
N PHE A 157 -12.84 15.66 15.90
CA PHE A 157 -12.90 14.29 15.38
C PHE A 157 -12.08 14.08 14.10
N ASP A 158 -12.07 15.07 13.21
CA ASP A 158 -11.25 15.11 12.00
C ASP A 158 -9.74 15.10 12.29
N GLU A 159 -9.26 15.83 13.30
CA GLU A 159 -7.87 15.77 13.76
C GLU A 159 -7.54 14.38 14.32
N ARG A 160 -8.46 13.79 15.11
CA ARG A 160 -8.28 12.43 15.66
C ARG A 160 -8.21 11.37 14.56
N LEU A 161 -9.10 11.40 13.57
CA LEU A 161 -9.05 10.49 12.41
C LEU A 161 -7.81 10.67 11.54
N SER A 162 -7.33 11.91 11.39
CA SER A 162 -6.09 12.19 10.67
C SER A 162 -4.89 11.55 11.38
N LEU A 163 -4.86 11.60 12.72
CA LEU A 163 -3.83 10.90 13.50
C LEU A 163 -3.91 9.37 13.35
N VAL A 164 -5.11 8.78 13.39
CA VAL A 164 -5.29 7.34 13.13
C VAL A 164 -4.75 6.98 11.75
N SER A 165 -5.05 7.79 10.74
CA SER A 165 -4.58 7.59 9.36
C SER A 165 -3.06 7.67 9.24
N LEU A 166 -2.41 8.58 10.00
CA LEU A 166 -0.95 8.68 10.09
C LEU A 166 -0.32 7.46 10.74
N ILE A 167 -0.91 6.93 11.82
CA ILE A 167 -0.43 5.72 12.49
C ILE A 167 -0.53 4.52 11.55
N LEU A 168 -1.67 4.36 10.86
CA LEU A 168 -1.87 3.31 9.87
C LEU A 168 -0.86 3.38 8.71
N ALA A 169 -0.57 4.58 8.19
CA ALA A 169 0.44 4.78 7.15
C ALA A 169 1.84 4.38 7.63
N GLY A 170 2.18 4.74 8.87
CA GLY A 170 3.42 4.32 9.52
C GLY A 170 3.52 2.81 9.63
N LEU A 171 2.47 2.14 10.08
CA LEU A 171 2.38 0.67 10.15
C LEU A 171 2.53 0.01 8.78
N ASP A 172 1.78 0.49 7.77
CA ASP A 172 1.82 -0.05 6.41
C ASP A 172 3.24 0.02 5.82
N THR A 173 3.97 1.09 6.10
CA THR A 173 5.39 1.23 5.72
C THR A 173 6.24 0.11 6.33
N ARG A 174 6.09 -0.18 7.63
CA ARG A 174 6.85 -1.25 8.30
C ARG A 174 6.45 -2.64 7.82
N PHE A 175 5.15 -2.89 7.62
CA PHE A 175 4.66 -4.17 7.09
C PHE A 175 5.16 -4.41 5.67
N THR A 176 5.06 -3.41 4.80
CA THR A 176 5.57 -3.49 3.43
C THR A 176 7.08 -3.72 3.41
N ALA A 177 7.85 -3.01 4.25
CA ALA A 177 9.29 -3.21 4.37
C ALA A 177 9.64 -4.63 4.84
N SER A 178 8.97 -5.13 5.89
CA SER A 178 9.17 -6.50 6.40
C SER A 178 8.87 -7.55 5.34
N ARG A 179 7.71 -7.46 4.67
CA ARG A 179 7.34 -8.36 3.57
C ARG A 179 8.33 -8.32 2.41
N GLN A 180 8.86 -7.14 2.11
CA GLN A 180 9.85 -7.01 1.06
C GLN A 180 11.18 -7.66 1.43
N GLN A 181 11.63 -7.52 2.69
CA GLN A 181 12.83 -8.22 3.18
C GLN A 181 12.64 -9.74 3.15
N ASP A 182 11.47 -10.22 3.53
CA ASP A 182 11.10 -11.64 3.47
C ASP A 182 11.20 -12.18 2.03
N ALA A 183 10.57 -11.50 1.07
CA ALA A 183 10.61 -11.89 -0.34
C ALA A 183 12.04 -11.86 -0.93
N VAL A 184 12.87 -10.90 -0.52
CA VAL A 184 14.29 -10.83 -0.93
C VAL A 184 15.08 -11.98 -0.33
N ALA A 185 14.90 -12.27 0.96
CA ALA A 185 15.59 -13.37 1.63
C ALA A 185 15.23 -14.73 1.02
N ASP A 186 13.95 -14.98 0.75
CA ASP A 186 13.48 -16.22 0.11
C ASP A 186 14.06 -16.41 -1.29
N ALA A 187 14.05 -15.35 -2.11
CA ALA A 187 14.63 -15.38 -3.45
C ALA A 187 16.15 -15.61 -3.41
N CYS A 188 16.86 -14.95 -2.49
CA CYS A 188 18.29 -15.14 -2.28
C CYS A 188 18.60 -16.56 -1.78
N TYR A 189 17.79 -17.12 -0.87
CA TYR A 189 17.94 -18.49 -0.41
C TYR A 189 17.77 -19.50 -1.55
N ALA A 190 16.73 -19.33 -2.36
CA ALA A 190 16.50 -20.15 -3.55
C ALA A 190 17.69 -20.07 -4.53
N PHE A 191 18.23 -18.86 -4.74
CA PHE A 191 19.42 -18.65 -5.57
C PHE A 191 20.65 -19.38 -5.01
N LEU A 192 20.91 -19.27 -3.70
CA LEU A 192 22.03 -19.96 -3.06
C LEU A 192 21.91 -21.48 -3.12
N ARG A 193 20.69 -22.02 -3.02
CA ARG A 193 20.45 -23.45 -3.20
C ARG A 193 20.84 -23.92 -4.61
N GLN A 194 20.51 -23.14 -5.63
CA GLN A 194 20.93 -23.41 -7.01
C GLN A 194 22.45 -23.26 -7.19
N ALA A 195 23.04 -22.21 -6.60
CA ALA A 195 24.49 -21.99 -6.64
C ALA A 195 25.25 -23.16 -6.00
N LYS A 196 24.77 -23.70 -4.87
CA LYS A 196 25.36 -24.89 -4.23
C LYS A 196 25.41 -26.10 -5.16
N GLN A 197 24.33 -26.34 -5.91
CA GLN A 197 24.25 -27.44 -6.87
C GLN A 197 25.19 -27.20 -8.05
N GLY A 198 25.25 -25.97 -8.55
CA GLY A 198 26.15 -25.59 -9.63
C GLY A 198 27.63 -25.66 -9.25
N PHE A 199 28.00 -25.28 -8.02
CA PHE A 199 29.38 -25.40 -7.58
C PHE A 199 29.88 -26.85 -7.54
N ALA A 200 28.99 -27.83 -7.36
CA ALA A 200 29.34 -29.25 -7.41
C ALA A 200 29.69 -29.74 -8.83
N THR A 201 29.37 -28.96 -9.88
CA THR A 201 29.69 -29.29 -11.27
C THR A 201 30.91 -28.52 -11.80
N VAL A 202 31.46 -27.58 -11.01
CA VAL A 202 32.67 -26.82 -11.37
C VAL A 202 33.91 -27.69 -11.17
N PRO A 203 34.76 -27.87 -12.19
CA PRO A 203 36.03 -28.59 -12.04
C PRO A 203 36.96 -27.94 -11.01
N GLU A 204 37.55 -28.74 -10.11
CA GLU A 204 38.43 -28.27 -9.02
C GLU A 204 39.75 -27.64 -9.51
N ASP A 205 40.13 -27.90 -10.76
CA ASP A 205 41.36 -27.43 -11.39
C ASP A 205 41.25 -26.03 -12.02
N ILE A 206 40.05 -25.42 -12.02
CA ILE A 206 39.83 -24.06 -12.52
C ILE A 206 39.97 -23.06 -11.36
N PRO A 207 41.01 -22.20 -11.36
CA PRO A 207 41.12 -21.11 -10.39
C PRO A 207 39.91 -20.18 -10.49
N ASP A 208 39.38 -19.76 -9.34
CA ASP A 208 38.20 -18.88 -9.23
C ASP A 208 36.92 -19.44 -9.88
N GLY A 209 36.86 -20.74 -10.19
CA GLY A 209 35.71 -21.38 -10.83
C GLY A 209 34.36 -21.08 -10.16
N PRO A 210 34.22 -21.21 -8.83
CA PRO A 210 32.99 -20.85 -8.13
C PRO A 210 32.61 -19.37 -8.26
N ALA A 211 33.59 -18.45 -8.23
CA ALA A 211 33.34 -17.02 -8.37
C ALA A 211 32.89 -16.65 -9.79
N VAL A 212 33.49 -17.25 -10.83
CA VAL A 212 33.08 -17.08 -12.22
C VAL A 212 31.68 -17.64 -12.45
N TYR A 213 31.40 -18.84 -11.94
CA TYR A 213 30.08 -19.47 -12.04
C TYR A 213 29.00 -18.62 -11.38
N PHE A 214 29.25 -18.15 -10.15
CA PHE A 214 28.33 -17.26 -9.44
C PHE A 214 28.10 -15.96 -10.20
N SER A 215 29.17 -15.35 -10.75
CA SER A 215 29.08 -14.13 -11.58
C SER A 215 28.18 -14.34 -12.80
N GLN A 216 28.28 -15.50 -13.46
CA GLN A 216 27.42 -15.84 -14.59
C GLN A 216 25.95 -15.99 -14.17
N MET A 217 25.67 -16.70 -13.06
CA MET A 217 24.31 -16.82 -12.54
C MET A 217 23.68 -15.46 -12.21
N VAL A 218 24.46 -14.53 -11.66
CA VAL A 218 23.99 -13.17 -11.34
C VAL A 218 23.71 -12.38 -12.62
N ALA A 219 24.53 -12.53 -13.65
CA ALA A 219 24.30 -11.92 -14.97
C ALA A 219 23.04 -12.49 -15.64
N ASP A 220 22.83 -13.80 -15.59
CA ASP A 220 21.63 -14.46 -16.13
C ASP A 220 20.36 -14.02 -15.40
N TYR A 221 20.45 -13.85 -14.07
CA TYR A 221 19.35 -13.33 -13.26
C TYR A 221 18.95 -11.90 -13.66
N ASP A 222 19.93 -11.01 -13.89
CA ASP A 222 19.65 -9.65 -14.37
C ASP A 222 19.10 -9.65 -15.80
N ALA A 223 19.68 -10.43 -16.71
CA ALA A 223 19.20 -10.54 -18.08
C ALA A 223 17.73 -10.99 -18.16
N GLU A 224 17.35 -12.00 -17.37
CA GLU A 224 15.96 -12.43 -17.27
C GLU A 224 15.06 -11.36 -16.62
N THR A 225 15.57 -10.64 -15.62
CA THR A 225 14.85 -9.50 -15.01
C THR A 225 14.55 -8.42 -16.04
N GLN A 226 15.54 -8.00 -16.83
CA GLN A 226 15.37 -6.98 -17.87
C GLN A 226 14.41 -7.45 -18.97
N LYS A 227 14.50 -8.73 -19.37
CA LYS A 227 13.59 -9.32 -20.36
C LYS A 227 12.14 -9.31 -19.87
N GLN A 228 11.88 -9.74 -18.64
CA GLN A 228 10.53 -9.73 -18.06
C GLN A 228 10.00 -8.30 -17.88
N ARG A 229 10.86 -7.36 -17.48
CA ARG A 229 10.52 -5.93 -17.40
C ARG A 229 10.13 -5.37 -18.76
N ALA A 230 10.94 -5.61 -19.80
CA ALA A 230 10.67 -5.14 -21.16
C ALA A 230 9.38 -5.74 -21.74
N ALA A 231 9.04 -6.97 -21.34
CA ALA A 231 7.81 -7.64 -21.73
C ALA A 231 6.57 -7.23 -20.91
N GLY A 232 6.71 -6.35 -19.90
CA GLY A 232 5.60 -5.93 -19.04
C GLY A 232 5.03 -7.05 -18.15
N LEU A 233 5.81 -8.09 -17.87
CA LEU A 233 5.37 -9.27 -17.10
C LEU A 233 5.54 -9.13 -15.59
N LEU A 234 6.16 -8.04 -15.12
CA LEU A 234 6.42 -7.79 -13.71
C LEU A 234 5.53 -6.66 -13.19
N SER A 235 4.87 -6.90 -12.06
CA SER A 235 4.29 -5.83 -11.25
C SER A 235 5.39 -4.92 -10.68
N ARG A 236 5.01 -3.73 -10.20
CA ARG A 236 5.93 -2.78 -9.54
C ARG A 236 6.67 -3.44 -8.36
N ASP A 237 5.94 -4.17 -7.52
CA ASP A 237 6.52 -4.86 -6.37
C ASP A 237 7.44 -6.01 -6.79
N ALA A 238 7.02 -6.83 -7.76
CA ALA A 238 7.85 -7.93 -8.25
C ALA A 238 9.16 -7.41 -8.87
N LEU A 239 9.09 -6.33 -9.64
CA LEU A 239 10.29 -5.68 -10.19
C LEU A 239 11.19 -5.15 -9.09
N ASN A 240 10.64 -4.46 -8.08
CA ASN A 240 11.42 -3.93 -6.97
C ASN A 240 12.14 -5.06 -6.20
N THR A 241 11.43 -6.14 -5.86
CA THR A 241 12.04 -7.32 -5.23
C THR A 241 13.18 -7.90 -6.07
N ARG A 242 12.99 -8.08 -7.39
CA ARG A 242 14.05 -8.58 -8.26
C ARG A 242 15.28 -7.68 -8.30
N LEU A 243 15.08 -6.36 -8.36
CA LEU A 243 16.19 -5.39 -8.34
C LEU A 243 16.95 -5.41 -7.00
N ARG A 244 16.24 -5.55 -5.88
CA ARG A 244 16.86 -5.68 -4.56
C ARG A 244 17.65 -6.99 -4.42
N VAL A 245 17.09 -8.11 -4.88
CA VAL A 245 17.80 -9.40 -4.94
C VAL A 245 19.06 -9.27 -5.78
N TYR A 246 18.96 -8.68 -6.97
CA TYR A 246 20.13 -8.44 -7.82
C TYR A 246 21.21 -7.61 -7.10
N ALA A 247 20.84 -6.52 -6.42
CA ALA A 247 21.78 -5.70 -5.66
C ALA A 247 22.49 -6.50 -4.55
N VAL A 248 21.76 -7.33 -3.81
CA VAL A 248 22.33 -8.23 -2.79
C VAL A 248 23.30 -9.24 -3.41
N LEU A 249 22.90 -9.89 -4.50
CA LEU A 249 23.73 -10.88 -5.19
C LEU A 249 25.02 -10.25 -5.76
N ARG A 250 24.96 -9.01 -6.27
CA ARG A 250 26.13 -8.26 -6.73
C ARG A 250 27.10 -7.91 -5.60
N ALA A 251 26.57 -7.61 -4.41
CA ALA A 251 27.41 -7.41 -3.22
C ALA A 251 28.14 -8.71 -2.85
N TRP A 252 27.44 -9.84 -2.84
CA TRP A 252 28.03 -11.16 -2.55
C TRP A 252 29.06 -11.60 -3.59
N GLU A 253 28.82 -11.33 -4.87
CA GLU A 253 29.79 -11.55 -5.95
C GLU A 253 31.09 -10.76 -5.70
N THR A 254 30.97 -9.52 -5.25
CA THR A 254 32.12 -8.66 -4.93
C THR A 254 32.93 -9.24 -3.76
N GLU A 255 32.26 -9.72 -2.71
CA GLU A 255 32.92 -10.37 -1.57
C GLU A 255 33.61 -11.68 -1.96
N LEU A 256 32.99 -12.50 -2.80
CA LEU A 256 33.62 -13.72 -3.33
C LEU A 256 34.91 -13.42 -4.10
N ARG A 257 34.89 -12.40 -4.97
CA ARG A 257 36.07 -11.97 -5.73
C ARG A 257 37.17 -11.42 -4.81
N ARG A 258 36.81 -10.67 -3.76
CA ARG A 258 37.75 -10.14 -2.77
C ARG A 258 38.43 -11.25 -1.96
N ALA A 259 37.66 -12.25 -1.55
CA ALA A 259 38.15 -13.37 -0.76
C ALA A 259 39.10 -14.30 -1.53
N LYS A 260 39.16 -14.20 -2.87
CA LYS A 260 39.91 -15.12 -3.76
C LYS A 260 39.68 -16.58 -3.36
N ALA A 261 38.42 -16.93 -3.10
CA ALA A 261 38.07 -18.26 -2.61
C ALA A 261 38.41 -19.30 -3.69
N VAL A 262 39.55 -19.99 -3.50
CA VAL A 262 40.15 -20.88 -4.50
C VAL A 262 39.38 -22.19 -4.65
N SER A 263 38.50 -22.54 -3.70
CA SER A 263 37.75 -23.79 -3.70
C SER A 263 36.28 -23.62 -3.34
N THR A 264 35.47 -24.61 -3.75
CA THR A 264 34.01 -24.63 -3.66
C THR A 264 33.48 -24.46 -2.24
N GLN A 265 34.08 -25.13 -1.25
CA GLN A 265 33.57 -25.12 0.12
C GLN A 265 33.76 -23.74 0.81
N PRO A 266 34.97 -23.13 0.82
CA PRO A 266 35.16 -21.76 1.32
C PRO A 266 34.30 -20.71 0.61
N ALA A 267 34.10 -20.82 -0.71
CA ALA A 267 33.24 -19.91 -1.45
C ALA A 267 31.77 -20.02 -0.97
N PHE A 268 31.26 -21.24 -0.80
CA PHE A 268 29.90 -21.45 -0.31
C PHE A 268 29.72 -21.04 1.16
N ASP A 269 30.73 -21.28 2.00
CA ASP A 269 30.69 -20.85 3.41
C ASP A 269 30.64 -19.32 3.54
N LEU A 270 31.38 -18.58 2.70
CA LEU A 270 31.29 -17.12 2.65
C LEU A 270 29.88 -16.65 2.27
N LEU A 271 29.28 -17.22 1.22
CA LEU A 271 27.92 -16.89 0.80
C LEU A 271 26.89 -17.21 1.90
N ARG A 272 27.09 -18.31 2.63
CA ARG A 272 26.24 -18.68 3.77
C ARG A 272 26.32 -17.63 4.89
N THR A 273 27.50 -17.14 5.22
CA THR A 273 27.65 -16.04 6.20
C THR A 273 26.95 -14.77 5.73
N GLN A 274 27.09 -14.42 4.46
CA GLN A 274 26.40 -13.25 3.90
C GLN A 274 24.87 -13.39 3.95
N PHE A 275 24.34 -14.60 3.71
CA PHE A 275 22.93 -14.89 3.86
C PHE A 275 22.45 -14.83 5.31
N GLN A 276 23.29 -15.22 6.29
CA GLN A 276 22.96 -15.09 7.71
C GLN A 276 22.72 -13.62 8.08
N SER A 277 23.58 -12.70 7.63
CA SER A 277 23.36 -11.27 7.86
C SER A 277 22.06 -10.77 7.20
N LEU A 278 21.74 -11.21 5.99
CA LEU A 278 20.46 -10.89 5.34
C LEU A 278 19.26 -11.43 6.13
N ALA A 279 19.37 -12.65 6.68
CA ALA A 279 18.32 -13.26 7.50
C ALA A 279 18.13 -12.51 8.82
N GLU A 280 19.20 -12.03 9.44
CA GLU A 280 19.15 -11.17 10.63
C GLU A 280 18.47 -9.83 10.33
N GLU A 281 18.77 -9.19 9.19
CA GLU A 281 18.08 -7.97 8.75
C GLU A 281 16.58 -8.19 8.54
N ARG A 282 16.19 -9.32 7.92
CA ARG A 282 14.79 -9.74 7.77
C ARG A 282 14.11 -9.89 9.13
N GLU A 283 14.73 -10.62 10.06
CA GLU A 283 14.19 -10.84 11.40
C GLU A 283 14.04 -9.51 12.17
N ASN A 284 15.02 -8.62 12.08
CA ASN A 284 14.95 -7.29 12.68
C ASN A 284 13.80 -6.44 12.12
N ALA A 285 13.57 -6.48 10.81
CA ALA A 285 12.46 -5.76 10.18
C ALA A 285 11.10 -6.32 10.63
N GLN A 286 10.97 -7.65 10.74
CA GLN A 286 9.78 -8.32 11.26
C GLN A 286 9.53 -7.94 12.73
N ASN A 287 10.55 -8.03 13.59
CA ASN A 287 10.45 -7.69 15.00
C ASN A 287 10.09 -6.22 15.21
N THR A 288 10.65 -5.33 14.39
CA THR A 288 10.33 -3.89 14.42
C THR A 288 8.88 -3.66 14.02
N ALA A 289 8.39 -4.29 12.95
CA ALA A 289 7.00 -4.17 12.52
C ALA A 289 6.02 -4.68 13.59
N SER A 290 6.31 -5.81 14.24
CA SER A 290 5.51 -6.33 15.35
C SER A 290 5.53 -5.41 16.56
N ALA A 291 6.70 -4.93 16.98
CA ALA A 291 6.83 -4.01 18.11
C ALA A 291 6.09 -2.67 17.84
N THR A 292 6.16 -2.16 16.62
CA THR A 292 5.43 -0.96 16.21
C THR A 292 3.92 -1.17 16.18
N LEU A 293 3.45 -2.35 15.78
CA LEU A 293 2.02 -2.69 15.86
C LEU A 293 1.52 -2.71 17.31
N GLU A 294 2.29 -3.33 18.22
CA GLU A 294 1.97 -3.32 19.64
C GLU A 294 2.00 -1.90 20.22
N ALA A 295 3.01 -1.09 19.90
CA ALA A 295 3.06 0.31 20.33
C ALA A 295 1.87 1.14 19.80
N ALA A 296 1.44 0.88 18.57
CA ALA A 296 0.24 1.51 18.00
C ALA A 296 -1.01 1.10 18.76
N PHE A 297 -1.19 -0.18 19.10
CA PHE A 297 -2.31 -0.61 19.95
C PHE A 297 -2.25 0.01 21.34
N ASP A 298 -1.08 0.07 22.00
CA ASP A 298 -0.92 0.71 23.31
C ASP A 298 -1.43 2.16 23.28
N PHE A 299 -1.03 2.88 22.22
CA PHE A 299 -1.46 4.25 22.01
C PHE A 299 -2.97 4.34 21.75
N MET A 300 -3.50 3.51 20.85
CA MET A 300 -4.92 3.53 20.48
C MET A 300 -5.82 3.19 21.68
N GLU A 301 -5.42 2.22 22.51
CA GLU A 301 -6.13 1.84 23.72
C GLU A 301 -6.15 2.99 24.74
N GLN A 302 -5.01 3.64 24.95
CA GLN A 302 -4.89 4.74 25.91
C GLN A 302 -5.58 6.03 25.44
N ALA A 303 -5.52 6.34 24.15
CA ALA A 303 -6.08 7.56 23.58
C ALA A 303 -7.58 7.44 23.27
N PHE A 304 -8.02 6.27 22.81
CA PHE A 304 -9.30 6.12 22.12
C PHE A 304 -10.17 4.98 22.66
N ALA A 305 -9.61 3.94 23.29
CA ALA A 305 -10.37 2.82 23.89
C ALA A 305 -11.52 2.31 22.98
N GLU A 306 -12.75 2.19 23.48
CA GLU A 306 -13.94 1.75 22.73
C GLU A 306 -14.61 2.88 21.93
N SER A 307 -13.83 3.69 21.21
CA SER A 307 -14.36 4.79 20.37
C SER A 307 -14.37 4.44 18.87
N GLN A 308 -14.95 5.34 18.08
CA GLN A 308 -15.01 5.20 16.62
C GLN A 308 -13.61 5.18 16.00
N GLU A 309 -12.62 5.85 16.60
CA GLU A 309 -11.24 5.85 16.14
C GLU A 309 -10.61 4.46 16.20
N MET A 310 -10.87 3.70 17.28
CA MET A 310 -10.43 2.30 17.40
C MET A 310 -11.10 1.41 16.35
N VAL A 311 -12.39 1.63 16.09
CA VAL A 311 -13.13 0.92 15.03
C VAL A 311 -12.47 1.14 13.68
N VAL A 312 -12.23 2.40 13.29
CA VAL A 312 -11.57 2.76 12.02
C VAL A 312 -10.17 2.12 11.93
N PHE A 313 -9.39 2.18 13.00
CA PHE A 313 -8.05 1.58 13.05
C PHE A 313 -8.05 0.08 12.75
N VAL A 314 -8.89 -0.69 13.44
CA VAL A 314 -8.97 -2.16 13.28
C VAL A 314 -9.58 -2.56 11.94
N THR A 315 -10.58 -1.81 11.47
CA THR A 315 -11.16 -2.01 10.14
C THR A 315 -10.12 -1.78 9.05
N GLU A 316 -9.36 -0.68 9.08
CA GLU A 316 -8.35 -0.40 8.05
C GLU A 316 -7.16 -1.37 8.13
N LEU A 317 -6.77 -1.87 9.32
CA LEU A 317 -5.81 -2.98 9.43
C LEU A 317 -6.30 -4.26 8.73
N THR A 318 -7.62 -4.53 8.79
CA THR A 318 -8.22 -5.70 8.14
C THR A 318 -8.28 -5.54 6.63
N LEU A 319 -8.52 -4.32 6.14
CA LEU A 319 -8.67 -4.02 4.72
C LEU A 319 -7.35 -3.75 4.01
N SER A 320 -6.26 -3.37 4.73
CA SER A 320 -4.93 -3.22 4.14
C SER A 320 -4.35 -4.59 3.73
N PRO A 321 -3.95 -4.79 2.45
CA PRO A 321 -3.30 -6.01 2.02
C PRO A 321 -1.99 -6.31 2.76
N ALA A 322 -1.19 -5.29 3.04
CA ALA A 322 0.10 -5.45 3.72
C ALA A 322 -0.10 -5.83 5.19
N ALA A 323 -0.99 -5.14 5.89
CA ALA A 323 -1.32 -5.44 7.29
C ALA A 323 -1.97 -6.83 7.43
N HIS A 324 -2.97 -7.15 6.61
CA HIS A 324 -3.64 -8.44 6.66
C HIS A 324 -2.66 -9.61 6.48
N ALA A 325 -1.78 -9.53 5.47
CA ALA A 325 -0.83 -10.57 5.21
C ALA A 325 0.24 -10.67 6.31
N PHE A 326 0.74 -9.53 6.81
CA PHE A 326 1.69 -9.51 7.93
C PHE A 326 1.08 -10.11 9.20
N ILE A 327 -0.13 -9.71 9.60
CA ILE A 327 -0.80 -10.22 10.81
C ILE A 327 -1.14 -11.70 10.66
N THR A 328 -1.49 -12.16 9.46
CA THR A 328 -1.74 -13.60 9.21
C THR A 328 -0.49 -14.45 9.42
N GLU A 329 0.67 -13.95 9.00
CA GLU A 329 1.95 -14.65 9.09
C GLU A 329 2.57 -14.57 10.49
N ASN A 330 2.41 -13.43 11.19
CA ASN A 330 3.13 -13.11 12.43
C ASN A 330 2.25 -13.16 13.68
N GLY A 331 0.93 -13.01 13.52
CA GLY A 331 -0.03 -12.88 14.61
C GLY A 331 -0.03 -11.48 15.26
N CYS A 332 -1.18 -11.13 15.86
CA CYS A 332 -1.31 -10.03 16.81
C CYS A 332 -2.57 -10.29 17.66
N GLU A 333 -2.38 -10.63 18.94
CA GLU A 333 -3.48 -11.04 19.82
C GLU A 333 -4.52 -9.91 19.99
N ARG A 334 -4.04 -8.68 20.17
CA ARG A 334 -4.90 -7.49 20.32
C ARG A 334 -5.75 -7.23 19.08
N TYR A 335 -5.17 -7.34 17.88
CA TYR A 335 -5.94 -7.26 16.65
C TYR A 335 -7.09 -8.28 16.62
N PHE A 336 -6.81 -9.55 16.94
CA PHE A 336 -7.85 -10.58 16.92
C PHE A 336 -8.93 -10.35 17.97
N GLN A 337 -8.58 -9.83 19.14
CA GLN A 337 -9.53 -9.46 20.18
C GLN A 337 -10.47 -8.35 19.67
N TYR A 338 -9.91 -7.19 19.27
CA TYR A 338 -10.72 -6.06 18.82
C TYR A 338 -11.53 -6.35 17.56
N ASN A 339 -10.97 -7.09 16.59
CA ASN A 339 -11.70 -7.45 15.38
C ASN A 339 -12.90 -8.36 15.70
N LYS A 340 -12.74 -9.30 16.64
CA LYS A 340 -13.84 -10.16 17.09
C LYS A 340 -14.93 -9.35 17.79
N ASP A 341 -14.56 -8.42 18.66
CA ASP A 341 -15.52 -7.57 19.37
C ASP A 341 -16.32 -6.70 18.38
N LEU A 342 -15.64 -6.14 17.38
CA LEU A 342 -16.25 -5.40 16.27
C LEU A 342 -17.31 -6.22 15.53
N LEU A 343 -16.95 -7.45 15.14
CA LEU A 343 -17.84 -8.38 14.43
C LEU A 343 -19.06 -8.74 15.28
N LEU A 344 -18.88 -8.89 16.60
CA LEU A 344 -19.98 -9.17 17.52
C LEU A 344 -20.93 -7.98 17.62
N ASP A 345 -20.41 -6.76 17.67
CA ASP A 345 -21.23 -5.55 17.76
C ASP A 345 -21.96 -5.23 16.45
N HIS A 346 -21.33 -5.41 15.28
CA HIS A 346 -22.02 -5.36 14.00
C HIS A 346 -23.17 -6.38 13.93
N ARG A 347 -22.95 -7.60 14.42
CA ARG A 347 -23.98 -8.64 14.47
C ARG A 347 -25.12 -8.29 15.41
N LYS A 348 -24.84 -7.70 16.58
CA LYS A 348 -25.89 -7.21 17.50
C LYS A 348 -26.70 -6.07 16.88
N ALA A 349 -26.04 -5.11 16.21
CA ALA A 349 -26.69 -3.99 15.56
C ALA A 349 -27.62 -4.43 14.42
N ALA A 350 -27.18 -5.39 13.59
CA ALA A 350 -28.01 -5.99 12.55
C ALA A 350 -29.26 -6.67 13.14
N LEU A 351 -29.10 -7.46 14.20
CA LEU A 351 -30.22 -8.10 14.90
C LEU A 351 -31.19 -7.09 15.51
N GLN A 352 -30.69 -5.97 16.08
CA GLN A 352 -31.54 -4.90 16.60
C GLN A 352 -32.32 -4.17 15.50
N GLN A 353 -31.71 -3.98 14.32
CA GLN A 353 -32.42 -3.42 13.16
C GLN A 353 -33.51 -4.38 12.65
N GLU A 354 -33.24 -5.68 12.62
CA GLU A 354 -34.24 -6.71 12.28
C GLU A 354 -35.40 -6.71 13.28
N LEU A 355 -35.11 -6.73 14.59
CA LEU A 355 -36.11 -6.62 15.66
C LEU A 355 -36.94 -5.34 15.55
N ALA A 356 -36.30 -4.18 15.34
CA ALA A 356 -37.00 -2.91 15.19
C ALA A 356 -37.83 -2.84 13.89
N ALA A 357 -37.42 -3.56 12.83
CA ALA A 357 -38.20 -3.69 11.60
C ALA A 357 -39.41 -4.62 11.81
N GLU A 358 -39.27 -5.72 12.54
CA GLU A 358 -40.37 -6.62 12.91
C GLU A 358 -41.38 -5.97 13.85
N GLU A 359 -40.92 -5.20 14.85
CA GLU A 359 -41.79 -4.43 15.74
C GLU A 359 -42.59 -3.36 14.99
N ARG A 360 -42.00 -2.72 13.97
CA ARG A 360 -42.72 -1.80 13.07
C ARG A 360 -43.72 -2.52 12.17
N CYS A 361 -43.43 -3.75 11.76
CA CYS A 361 -44.37 -4.58 11.00
C CYS A 361 -45.52 -5.12 11.87
N HIS A 362 -45.30 -5.34 13.18
CA HIS A 362 -46.30 -5.88 14.10
C HIS A 362 -47.06 -4.82 14.93
N GLY A 363 -46.54 -3.60 15.07
CA GLY A 363 -47.21 -2.46 15.72
C GLY A 363 -48.13 -1.64 14.81
N GLY A 364 -48.33 -2.08 13.56
CA GLY A 364 -49.21 -1.48 12.55
C GLY A 364 -50.58 -2.17 12.39
N ILE A 365 -51.05 -2.87 13.42
CA ILE A 365 -52.45 -3.35 13.58
C ILE A 365 -53.01 -2.64 14.81
#